data_AF-A0A6L6QMN0-F1
#
_entry.id   AF-A0A6L6QMN0-F1
#
_cell.length_a   1.000
_cell.length_b   1.000
_cell.length_c   1.000
_cell.angle_alpha   90.00
_cell.angle_beta   90.00
_cell.angle_gamma   90.00
#
_symmetry.space_group_name_H-M   'P 1'
#
loop_
_entity.id
_entity.type
_entity.pdbx_description
1 polymer ?
#
loop_
_entity_poly.entity_id
_entity_poly.type
_entity_poly.pdbx_seq_one_letter_code
_entity_poly.pdbx_strand_id
1 'polypeptide(L)'
;MIEIERHARFEKKGLGESMDQYPTKANGSAYEKEEQRLGVPLDYVADKLGNAILELSALAQRQPDLSKDLYLTMRYQLIAFLALNNMLAAANDPDLTDRMLSLSRDEAERWVNLVHRQGDVSGIS
;
A
#
# COMPACT_ATOMS: atom_id res chain seq x y z
N MET A 1 40.23 20.34 -44.26
CA MET A 1 39.45 19.09 -44.06
C MET A 1 39.86 18.58 -42.69
N ILE A 2 39.00 18.85 -41.69
CA ILE A 2 38.87 18.28 -40.34
C ILE A 2 40.14 18.16 -39.47
N GLU A 3 40.22 18.99 -38.44
CA GLU A 3 40.98 18.69 -37.22
C GLU A 3 40.06 18.93 -36.01
N ILE A 4 39.92 17.91 -35.18
CA ILE A 4 39.04 17.84 -34.01
C ILE A 4 39.88 18.25 -32.80
N GLU A 5 39.64 19.43 -32.24
CA GLU A 5 40.23 19.81 -30.95
C GLU A 5 39.30 19.40 -29.80
N ARG A 6 39.74 18.36 -29.08
CA ARG A 6 39.33 18.10 -27.69
C ARG A 6 39.96 19.18 -26.82
N HIS A 7 39.16 19.93 -26.06
CA HIS A 7 39.62 20.59 -24.85
C HIS A 7 38.68 20.29 -23.69
N ALA A 8 39.24 19.57 -22.71
CA ALA A 8 38.67 19.41 -21.39
C ALA A 8 38.78 20.74 -20.63
N ARG A 9 37.69 21.15 -19.96
CA ARG A 9 37.76 21.99 -18.78
C ARG A 9 37.10 21.26 -17.62
N PHE A 10 37.94 20.87 -16.68
CA PHE A 10 37.54 20.52 -15.33
C PHE A 10 37.12 21.80 -14.61
N GLU A 11 35.88 21.87 -14.14
CA GLU A 11 35.56 22.61 -12.92
C GLU A 11 34.99 21.65 -11.90
N LYS A 12 35.62 21.64 -10.73
CA LYS A 12 35.37 20.75 -9.61
C LYS A 12 34.95 21.63 -8.43
N LYS A 13 33.70 21.49 -7.99
CA LYS A 13 33.14 21.82 -6.67
C LYS A 13 31.62 21.63 -6.80
N GLY A 14 30.92 20.84 -6.02
CA GLY A 14 31.16 20.26 -4.70
C GLY A 14 29.78 20.11 -4.06
N LEU A 15 29.64 19.15 -3.14
CA LEU A 15 28.43 18.86 -2.34
C LEU A 15 27.37 18.11 -3.20
N GLY A 16 27.20 16.80 -3.06
CA GLY A 16 26.87 16.18 -1.79
C GLY A 16 25.43 16.50 -1.37
N GLU A 17 24.50 16.61 -2.32
CA GLU A 17 23.08 16.59 -2.00
C GLU A 17 22.68 15.14 -1.76
N SER A 18 22.53 14.83 -0.47
CA SER A 18 21.79 13.68 0.01
C SER A 18 20.54 13.51 -0.83
N MET A 19 20.34 12.29 -1.33
CA MET A 19 19.10 11.88 -1.98
C MET A 19 17.98 12.01 -0.94
N ASP A 20 17.43 13.22 -0.86
CA ASP A 20 16.30 13.54 -0.01
C ASP A 20 15.21 12.53 -0.32
N GLN A 21 14.81 11.85 0.74
CA GLN A 21 13.67 10.95 0.79
C GLN A 21 12.44 11.70 0.28
N TYR A 22 12.17 11.60 -1.02
CA TYR A 22 10.86 11.94 -1.52
C TYR A 22 9.87 11.02 -0.80
N PRO A 23 8.86 11.55 -0.08
CA PRO A 23 7.80 10.72 0.43
C PRO A 23 7.21 10.00 -0.78
N THR A 24 7.36 8.68 -0.84
CA THR A 24 6.79 7.85 -1.88
C THR A 24 5.31 8.21 -1.91
N LYS A 25 4.84 8.86 -2.99
CA LYS A 25 3.41 9.12 -3.12
C LYS A 25 2.72 7.77 -2.97
N ALA A 26 1.92 7.61 -1.93
CA ALA A 26 1.34 6.33 -1.54
C ALA A 26 0.42 5.76 -2.64
N ASN A 27 -0.02 6.62 -3.57
CA ASN A 27 -0.54 6.25 -4.88
C ASN A 27 0.50 6.65 -5.95
N GLY A 28 0.92 5.70 -6.80
CA GLY A 28 1.74 6.05 -7.97
C GLY A 28 0.97 7.02 -8.88
N SER A 29 1.65 7.97 -9.53
CA SER A 29 1.04 9.03 -10.34
C SER A 29 0.12 8.54 -11.48
N ALA A 30 0.17 7.25 -11.82
CA ALA A 30 -0.68 6.61 -12.80
C ALA A 30 -2.10 6.27 -12.31
N TYR A 31 -2.39 6.41 -11.01
CA TYR A 31 -3.68 6.05 -10.40
C TYR A 31 -4.50 7.26 -9.90
N GLU A 32 -4.08 8.48 -10.22
CA GLU A 32 -4.76 9.70 -9.78
C GLU A 32 -5.74 10.20 -10.85
N LYS A 33 -7.03 10.21 -10.53
CA LYS A 33 -8.08 10.83 -11.34
C LYS A 33 -9.13 11.44 -10.42
N GLU A 34 -9.48 12.69 -10.66
CA GLU A 34 -10.57 13.34 -9.92
C GLU A 34 -11.93 12.82 -10.40
N GLU A 35 -12.79 12.44 -9.46
CA GLU A 35 -14.15 11.98 -9.72
C GLU A 35 -15.13 12.65 -8.76
N GLN A 36 -16.18 13.27 -9.29
CA GLN A 36 -17.32 13.73 -8.47
C GLN A 36 -18.28 12.57 -8.26
N ARG A 37 -18.65 12.31 -7.01
CA ARG A 37 -19.52 11.18 -6.64
C ARG A 37 -20.71 11.64 -5.81
N LEU A 38 -21.85 11.02 -6.08
CA LEU A 38 -23.08 11.16 -5.31
C LEU A 38 -23.53 9.75 -4.94
N GLY A 39 -23.48 9.41 -3.65
CA GLY A 39 -23.67 8.03 -3.19
C GLY A 39 -23.29 7.85 -1.72
N VAL A 40 -23.15 6.59 -1.30
CA VAL A 40 -22.77 6.26 0.07
C VAL A 40 -21.40 6.88 0.44
N PRO A 41 -21.23 7.35 1.69
CA PRO A 41 -19.94 7.89 2.15
C PRO A 41 -18.81 6.87 1.97
N LEU A 42 -17.62 7.35 1.61
CA LEU A 42 -16.46 6.48 1.42
C LEU A 42 -16.01 5.81 2.71
N ASP A 43 -16.14 6.49 3.85
CA ASP A 43 -15.83 5.92 5.16
C ASP A 43 -16.70 4.69 5.46
N TYR A 44 -17.99 4.75 5.10
CA TYR A 44 -18.87 3.59 5.21
C TYR A 44 -18.40 2.43 4.33
N VAL A 45 -17.91 2.70 3.13
CA VAL A 45 -17.34 1.66 2.25
C VAL A 45 -16.06 1.09 2.85
N ALA A 46 -15.18 1.94 3.39
CA ALA A 46 -13.96 1.52 4.07
C ALA A 46 -14.26 0.60 5.26
N ASP A 47 -15.26 0.96 6.08
CA ASP A 47 -15.73 0.12 7.20
C ASP A 47 -16.19 -1.26 6.73
N LYS A 48 -16.96 -1.34 5.63
CA LYS A 48 -17.44 -2.63 5.12
C LYS A 48 -16.30 -3.46 4.53
N LEU A 49 -15.38 -2.81 3.83
CA LEU A 49 -14.20 -3.49 3.29
C LEU A 49 -13.30 -4.02 4.43
N GLY A 50 -13.10 -3.21 5.48
CA GLY A 50 -12.38 -3.60 6.69
C GLY A 50 -13.02 -4.81 7.38
N ASN A 51 -14.34 -4.78 7.60
CA ASN A 51 -15.06 -5.92 8.20
C ASN A 51 -14.89 -7.21 7.40
N ALA A 52 -14.94 -7.15 6.06
CA ALA A 52 -14.71 -8.33 5.24
C ALA A 52 -13.29 -8.91 5.42
N ILE A 53 -12.27 -8.05 5.55
CA ILE A 53 -10.89 -8.49 5.89
C ILE A 53 -10.87 -9.22 7.24
N LEU A 54 -11.58 -8.70 8.25
CA LEU A 54 -11.64 -9.34 9.57
C LEU A 54 -12.28 -10.73 9.50
N GLU A 55 -13.40 -10.86 8.78
CA GLU A 55 -14.09 -12.14 8.61
C GLU A 55 -13.26 -13.16 7.84
N LEU A 56 -12.54 -12.74 6.79
CA LEU A 56 -11.64 -13.63 6.05
C LEU A 56 -10.45 -14.09 6.90
N SER A 57 -9.84 -13.18 7.66
CA SER A 57 -8.73 -13.51 8.57
C SER A 57 -9.20 -14.52 9.63
N ALA A 58 -10.36 -14.27 10.24
CA ALA A 58 -10.96 -15.17 11.22
C ALA A 58 -11.36 -16.53 10.62
N LEU A 59 -11.79 -16.58 9.35
CA LEU A 59 -12.08 -17.84 8.66
C LEU A 59 -10.80 -18.63 8.37
N ALA A 60 -9.76 -17.99 7.86
CA ALA A 60 -8.47 -18.62 7.57
C ALA A 60 -7.83 -19.21 8.83
N GLN A 61 -7.91 -18.51 9.97
CA GLN A 61 -7.47 -19.05 11.26
C GLN A 61 -8.26 -20.29 11.71
N ARG A 62 -9.58 -20.27 11.54
CA ARG A 62 -10.43 -21.41 11.92
C ARG A 62 -10.29 -22.60 10.97
N GLN A 63 -9.95 -22.35 9.71
CA GLN A 63 -9.83 -23.36 8.66
C GLN A 63 -8.54 -23.12 7.85
N PRO A 64 -7.36 -23.46 8.41
CA PRO A 64 -6.08 -23.18 7.77
C PRO A 64 -5.94 -23.79 6.38
N ASP A 65 -6.60 -24.93 6.14
CA ASP A 65 -6.60 -25.63 4.85
C ASP A 65 -7.24 -24.80 3.73
N LEU A 66 -8.15 -23.87 4.04
CA LEU A 66 -8.78 -22.98 3.07
C LEU A 66 -7.92 -21.76 2.71
N SER A 67 -6.81 -21.52 3.39
CA SER A 67 -6.03 -20.28 3.22
C SER A 67 -5.62 -20.02 1.77
N LYS A 68 -5.27 -21.09 1.03
CA LYS A 68 -4.91 -21.01 -0.40
C LYS A 68 -6.09 -20.54 -1.26
N ASP A 69 -7.30 -21.02 -0.96
CA ASP A 69 -8.52 -20.66 -1.69
C ASP A 69 -8.98 -19.24 -1.34
N LEU A 70 -8.67 -18.77 -0.13
CA LEU A 70 -8.98 -17.42 0.34
C LEU A 70 -7.99 -16.36 -0.15
N TYR A 71 -6.79 -16.75 -0.59
CA TYR A 71 -5.70 -15.84 -0.95
C TYR A 71 -6.12 -14.74 -1.92
N LEU A 72 -6.69 -15.09 -3.07
CA LEU A 72 -7.06 -14.08 -4.07
C LEU A 72 -8.17 -13.15 -3.57
N THR A 73 -9.12 -13.69 -2.80
CA THR A 73 -10.21 -12.90 -2.22
C THR A 73 -9.65 -11.89 -1.23
N MET A 74 -8.76 -12.31 -0.32
CA MET A 74 -8.08 -11.42 0.62
C MET A 74 -7.23 -10.38 -0.13
N ARG A 75 -6.48 -10.78 -1.17
CA ARG A 75 -5.61 -9.88 -1.94
C ARG A 75 -6.40 -8.74 -2.58
N TYR A 76 -7.49 -9.03 -3.27
CA TYR A 76 -8.29 -7.98 -3.91
C TYR A 76 -9.00 -7.10 -2.88
N GLN A 77 -9.41 -7.68 -1.76
CA GLN A 77 -9.98 -6.94 -0.64
C GLN A 77 -8.98 -5.93 -0.06
N LEU A 78 -7.72 -6.35 0.14
CA LEU A 78 -6.64 -5.49 0.62
C LEU A 78 -6.31 -4.39 -0.38
N ILE A 79 -6.20 -4.70 -1.67
CA ILE A 79 -5.97 -3.70 -2.72
C ILE A 79 -7.06 -2.63 -2.70
N ALA A 80 -8.34 -3.04 -2.64
CA ALA A 80 -9.47 -2.11 -2.63
C ALA A 80 -9.48 -1.24 -1.35
N PHE A 81 -9.26 -1.86 -0.19
CA PHE A 81 -9.21 -1.15 1.09
C PHE A 81 -8.04 -0.16 1.15
N LEU A 82 -6.86 -0.58 0.71
CA LEU A 82 -5.68 0.27 0.68
C LEU A 82 -5.83 1.40 -0.35
N ALA A 83 -6.33 1.13 -1.56
CA ALA A 83 -6.60 2.17 -2.55
C ALA A 83 -7.56 3.23 -2.02
N LEU A 84 -8.64 2.79 -1.34
CA LEU A 84 -9.63 3.70 -0.77
C LEU A 84 -9.05 4.60 0.33
N ASN A 85 -8.07 4.10 1.09
CA ASN A 85 -7.38 4.87 2.12
C ASN A 85 -6.07 5.53 1.61
N ASN A 86 -5.87 5.62 0.29
CA ASN A 86 -4.67 6.20 -0.35
C ASN A 86 -3.35 5.52 0.02
N MET A 87 -3.37 4.21 0.23
CA MET A 87 -2.23 3.38 0.65
C MET A 87 -1.91 2.28 -0.36
N LEU A 88 -2.23 2.48 -1.65
CA LEU A 88 -2.12 1.42 -2.67
C LEU A 88 -0.69 0.88 -2.81
N ALA A 89 0.34 1.70 -2.57
CA ALA A 89 1.73 1.27 -2.56
C ALA A 89 2.01 0.11 -1.58
N ALA A 90 1.30 0.05 -0.45
CA ALA A 90 1.44 -1.03 0.52
C ALA A 90 0.96 -2.38 -0.01
N ALA A 91 0.09 -2.39 -1.03
CA ALA A 91 -0.37 -3.61 -1.67
C ALA A 91 0.72 -4.29 -2.53
N ASN A 92 1.85 -3.61 -2.77
CA ASN A 92 3.00 -4.20 -3.47
C ASN A 92 3.83 -5.13 -2.58
N ASP A 93 3.58 -5.14 -1.27
CA ASP A 93 4.19 -6.10 -0.37
C ASP A 93 3.68 -7.52 -0.72
N PRO A 94 4.56 -8.43 -1.21
CA PRO A 94 4.16 -9.74 -1.67
C PRO A 94 3.62 -10.63 -0.54
N ASP A 95 4.02 -10.36 0.70
CA ASP A 95 3.70 -11.17 1.87
C ASP A 95 2.47 -10.64 2.61
N LEU A 96 1.97 -9.43 2.26
CA LEU A 96 0.85 -8.81 2.96
C LEU A 96 -0.38 -9.71 3.01
N THR A 97 -0.71 -10.38 1.91
CA THR A 97 -1.91 -11.24 1.86
C THR A 97 -1.77 -12.43 2.80
N ASP A 98 -0.62 -13.11 2.78
CA ASP A 98 -0.36 -14.26 3.63
C ASP A 98 -0.29 -13.87 5.11
N ARG A 99 0.34 -12.72 5.41
CA ARG A 99 0.32 -12.15 6.76
C ARG A 99 -1.09 -11.86 7.23
N MET A 100 -1.94 -11.23 6.41
CA MET A 100 -3.31 -10.93 6.81
C MET A 100 -4.14 -12.18 7.06
N LEU A 101 -3.97 -13.24 6.27
CA LEU A 101 -4.62 -14.53 6.52
C LEU A 101 -4.11 -15.23 7.79
N SER A 102 -2.87 -14.94 8.21
CA SER A 102 -2.28 -15.53 9.42
C SER A 102 -2.56 -14.73 10.70
N LEU A 103 -3.14 -13.54 10.61
CA LEU A 103 -3.53 -12.75 11.77
C LEU A 103 -4.78 -13.33 12.47
N SER A 104 -4.79 -13.26 13.80
CA SER A 104 -6.04 -13.36 14.54
C SER A 104 -6.97 -12.19 14.19
N ARG A 105 -8.27 -12.35 14.47
CA ARG A 105 -9.26 -11.29 14.22
C ARG A 105 -8.88 -9.97 14.91
N ASP A 106 -8.38 -10.03 16.15
CA ASP A 106 -8.02 -8.85 16.94
C ASP A 106 -6.75 -8.16 16.42
N GLU A 107 -5.80 -8.93 15.88
CA GLU A 107 -4.63 -8.37 15.18
C GLU A 107 -5.02 -7.73 13.86
N ALA A 108 -5.86 -8.39 13.08
CA ALA A 108 -6.41 -7.82 11.84
C ALA A 108 -7.21 -6.55 12.12
N GLU A 109 -7.98 -6.50 13.21
CA GLU A 109 -8.75 -5.31 13.61
C GLU A 109 -7.84 -4.14 13.99
N ARG A 110 -6.74 -4.41 14.70
CA ARG A 110 -5.72 -3.38 14.97
C ARG A 110 -5.09 -2.86 13.68
N TRP A 111 -4.76 -3.75 12.75
CA TRP A 111 -4.19 -3.36 11.45
C TRP A 111 -5.18 -2.52 10.61
N VAL A 112 -6.45 -2.94 10.50
CA VAL A 112 -7.48 -2.18 9.78
C VAL A 112 -7.68 -0.79 10.38
N ASN A 113 -7.73 -0.68 11.71
CA ASN A 113 -7.86 0.60 12.39
C ASN A 113 -6.66 1.53 12.18
N LEU A 114 -5.45 0.97 12.10
CA LEU A 114 -4.23 1.72 11.80
C LEU A 114 -4.32 2.38 10.41
N VAL A 115 -4.65 1.57 9.39
CA VAL A 115 -4.78 2.05 8.00
C VAL A 115 -5.88 3.11 7.89
N HIS A 116 -7.02 2.88 8.54
CA HIS A 116 -8.16 3.80 8.46
C HIS A 116 -7.93 5.13 9.19
N ARG A 117 -7.22 5.13 10.33
CA ARG A 117 -7.01 6.35 11.14
C ARG A 117 -5.78 7.16 10.75
N GLN A 118 -4.71 6.49 10.35
CA GLN A 118 -3.39 7.12 10.25
C GLN A 118 -2.88 7.21 8.81
N GLY A 119 -3.48 6.49 7.86
CA GLY A 119 -2.85 6.29 6.55
C GLY A 119 -1.46 5.67 6.73
N ASP A 120 -1.34 4.72 7.67
CA ASP A 120 -0.12 3.97 7.94
C ASP A 120 -0.46 2.49 7.93
N VAL A 121 0.44 1.68 7.38
CA VAL A 121 0.33 0.21 7.28
C VAL A 121 1.35 -0.51 8.17
N SER A 122 2.25 0.24 8.79
CA SER A 122 3.48 -0.27 9.40
C SER A 122 3.46 -0.39 10.91
N GLY A 123 2.32 -0.15 11.57
CA GLY A 123 2.11 0.05 13.02
C GLY A 123 2.76 -0.93 14.02
N ILE A 124 4.08 -0.98 14.02
CA ILE A 124 4.99 -1.63 14.95
C ILE A 124 6.22 -0.72 15.03
N SER A 125 6.22 0.20 15.99
CA SER A 125 7.42 0.81 16.57
C SER A 125 7.34 0.65 18.08
#